data_AF-A0A101R2B5-F1
#
_entry.id   AF-A0A101R2B5-F1
#
_cell.length_a   1.000
_cell.length_b   1.000
_cell.length_c   1.000
_cell.angle_alpha   90.00
_cell.angle_beta   90.00
_cell.angle_gamma   90.00
#
_symmetry.space_group_name_H-M   'P 1'
#
loop_
_entity.id
_entity.type
_entity.pdbx_description
1 polymer ?
#
loop_
_entity_poly.entity_id
_entity_poly.type
_entity_poly.pdbx_seq_one_letter_code
_entity_poly.pdbx_strand_id
1 'polypeptide(L)'
;MALSKIAQEFAAEIRNHDWSDAPWRLDRAGHSRASDSNSKLTERALTDDEARRVKTNAMWVTAQVLGYNDPNFDVYEFAEACGVNTRNSRGGKNGGIDAGLRKDAYGRFMRPGTWKFDDEFVTTATSDFYHAGTDCDWFRRGYRGGELLRFPTDGEVPTQWERCGHCLPSES
;
A
#
# COMPACT_ATOMS: atom_id res chain seq x y z
N MET A 1 0.11 -12.37 -8.04
CA MET A 1 1.46 -12.90 -8.31
C MET A 1 1.71 -13.89 -7.17
N ALA A 2 2.90 -14.10 -6.65
CA ALA A 2 3.03 -14.65 -5.30
C ALA A 2 3.58 -13.53 -4.42
N LEU A 3 2.97 -13.29 -3.27
CA LEU A 3 3.50 -12.37 -2.26
C LEU A 3 5.00 -12.63 -2.02
N SER A 4 5.79 -11.57 -1.85
CA SER A 4 7.19 -11.70 -1.41
C SER A 4 7.25 -12.41 -0.05
N LYS A 5 8.37 -13.08 0.25
CA LYS A 5 8.53 -13.81 1.53
C LYS A 5 8.22 -12.93 2.74
N ILE A 6 8.74 -11.69 2.75
CA ILE A 6 8.49 -10.74 3.84
C ILE A 6 7.00 -10.37 3.95
N ALA A 7 6.30 -10.21 2.83
CA ALA A 7 4.86 -9.97 2.83
C ALA A 7 4.08 -11.18 3.36
N GLN A 8 4.48 -12.40 3.00
CA GLN A 8 3.85 -13.62 3.53
C GLN A 8 4.03 -13.73 5.05
N GLU A 9 5.24 -13.46 5.56
CA GLU A 9 5.55 -13.53 6.99
C GLU A 9 4.77 -12.47 7.79
N PHE A 10 4.69 -11.23 7.30
CA PHE A 10 3.83 -10.21 7.90
C PHE A 10 2.36 -10.60 7.89
N ALA A 11 1.86 -11.14 6.78
CA ALA A 11 0.47 -11.56 6.67
C ALA A 11 0.14 -12.71 7.64
N ALA A 12 1.05 -13.68 7.78
CA ALA A 12 0.91 -14.79 8.71
C ALA A 12 0.84 -14.29 10.16
N GLU A 13 1.70 -13.36 10.54
CA GLU A 13 1.70 -12.77 11.89
C GLU A 13 0.39 -12.00 12.15
N ILE A 14 -0.04 -11.15 11.21
CA ILE A 14 -1.32 -10.40 11.31
C ILE A 14 -2.50 -11.36 11.44
N ARG A 15 -2.50 -12.47 10.69
CA ARG A 15 -3.58 -13.45 10.70
C ARG A 15 -3.68 -14.17 12.04
N ASN A 16 -2.53 -14.57 12.59
CA ASN A 16 -2.41 -15.38 13.81
C ASN A 16 -2.67 -14.56 15.09
N HIS A 17 -2.45 -13.26 15.05
CA HIS A 17 -2.63 -12.36 16.18
C HIS A 17 -4.08 -12.34 16.71
N ASP A 18 -4.24 -12.31 18.04
CA ASP A 18 -5.55 -12.17 18.68
C ASP A 18 -5.92 -10.68 18.80
N TRP A 19 -6.70 -10.22 17.84
CA TRP A 19 -7.12 -8.81 17.78
C TRP A 19 -8.23 -8.45 18.77
N SER A 20 -8.87 -9.43 19.42
CA SER A 20 -9.97 -9.16 20.35
C SER A 20 -9.51 -8.41 21.60
N ASP A 21 -8.23 -8.48 21.94
CA ASP A 21 -7.67 -7.89 23.15
C ASP A 21 -6.55 -6.87 22.88
N ALA A 22 -6.33 -6.54 21.61
CA ALA A 22 -5.23 -5.68 21.16
C ALA A 22 -5.13 -4.32 21.88
N PRO A 23 -6.23 -3.61 22.20
CA PRO A 23 -6.13 -2.31 22.90
C PRO A 23 -5.61 -2.40 24.34
N TRP A 24 -5.70 -3.58 24.95
CA TRP A 24 -5.48 -3.74 26.39
C TRP A 24 -4.19 -4.52 26.72
N ARG A 25 -3.58 -5.18 25.72
CA ARG A 25 -2.41 -6.06 25.90
C ARG A 25 -1.16 -5.56 25.23
N LEU A 26 -0.24 -5.00 26.02
CA LEU A 26 1.09 -4.56 25.58
C LEU A 26 2.12 -5.70 25.49
N ASP A 27 2.06 -6.73 26.35
CA ASP A 27 3.12 -7.72 26.53
C ASP A 27 2.79 -9.14 26.02
N ARG A 28 1.52 -9.40 25.62
CA ARG A 28 1.02 -10.74 25.20
C ARG A 28 0.09 -10.71 23.99
N ALA A 29 0.26 -9.71 23.15
CA ALA A 29 -0.62 -9.50 22.00
C ALA A 29 -0.63 -10.69 21.00
N GLY A 30 0.41 -11.53 20.98
CA GLY A 30 0.47 -12.75 20.16
C GLY A 30 -0.13 -14.01 20.79
N HIS A 31 -0.66 -13.96 22.02
CA HIS A 31 -1.25 -15.12 22.69
C HIS A 31 -2.74 -15.22 22.39
N SER A 32 -3.23 -16.44 22.16
CA SER A 32 -4.67 -16.68 22.07
C SER A 32 -5.31 -16.54 23.45
N ARG A 33 -6.36 -15.71 23.55
CA ARG A 33 -7.17 -15.60 24.77
C ARG A 33 -7.68 -16.95 25.28
N ALA A 34 -7.94 -17.90 24.36
CA ALA A 34 -8.38 -19.26 24.71
C ALA A 34 -7.32 -20.09 25.45
N SER A 35 -6.05 -19.71 25.34
CA SER A 35 -4.92 -20.39 25.99
C SER A 35 -4.45 -19.70 27.27
N ASP A 36 -5.04 -18.56 27.62
CA ASP A 36 -4.63 -17.80 28.80
C ASP A 36 -5.34 -18.26 30.08
N SER A 37 -4.60 -18.20 31.19
CA SER A 37 -5.19 -18.41 32.51
C SER A 37 -6.16 -17.28 32.86
N ASN A 38 -7.25 -17.59 33.59
CA ASN A 38 -8.26 -16.61 33.98
C ASN A 38 -7.71 -15.33 34.63
N SER A 39 -6.62 -15.41 35.40
CA SER A 39 -5.96 -14.25 36.03
C SER A 39 -5.27 -13.28 35.06
N LYS A 40 -5.15 -13.66 33.78
CA LYS A 40 -4.47 -12.92 32.72
C LYS A 40 -5.43 -12.46 31.62
N LEU A 41 -6.72 -12.80 31.73
CA LEU A 41 -7.76 -12.35 30.84
C LEU A 41 -8.14 -10.92 31.20
N THR A 42 -8.24 -10.05 30.20
CA THR A 42 -8.78 -8.71 30.37
C THR A 42 -10.29 -8.77 30.60
N GLU A 43 -10.82 -7.84 31.40
CA GLU A 43 -12.26 -7.79 31.68
C GLU A 43 -13.09 -7.43 30.44
N ARG A 44 -12.51 -6.71 29.47
CA ARG A 44 -13.16 -6.30 28.23
C ARG A 44 -12.45 -6.88 27.02
N ALA A 45 -13.22 -7.51 26.15
CA ALA A 45 -12.79 -7.86 24.80
C ALA A 45 -13.51 -6.97 23.78
N LEU A 46 -12.85 -6.69 22.67
CA LEU A 46 -13.49 -6.17 21.48
C LEU A 46 -14.50 -7.19 20.94
N THR A 47 -15.58 -6.69 20.37
CA THR A 47 -16.47 -7.50 19.53
C THR A 47 -15.75 -7.97 18.27
N ASP A 48 -16.27 -9.00 17.61
CA ASP A 48 -15.69 -9.51 16.35
C ASP A 48 -15.57 -8.40 15.28
N ASP A 49 -16.54 -7.49 15.23
CA ASP A 49 -16.53 -6.38 14.29
C ASP A 49 -15.41 -5.39 14.59
N GLU A 50 -15.22 -5.04 15.87
CA GLU A 50 -14.16 -4.15 16.32
C GLU A 50 -12.78 -4.78 16.11
N ALA A 51 -12.60 -6.05 16.49
CA ALA A 51 -11.36 -6.80 16.28
C ALA A 51 -11.01 -6.89 14.79
N ARG A 52 -12.00 -7.12 13.92
CA ARG A 52 -11.84 -7.11 12.46
C ARG A 52 -11.41 -5.74 11.94
N ARG A 53 -11.92 -4.63 12.48
CA ARG A 53 -11.48 -3.28 12.11
C ARG A 53 -10.02 -3.04 12.49
N VAL A 54 -9.61 -3.44 13.70
CA VAL A 54 -8.20 -3.33 14.14
C VAL A 54 -7.27 -4.15 13.24
N LYS A 55 -7.63 -5.42 12.95
CA LYS A 55 -6.89 -6.26 12.00
C LYS A 55 -6.77 -5.60 10.62
N THR A 56 -7.85 -5.02 10.11
CA THR A 56 -7.85 -4.35 8.80
C THR A 56 -6.95 -3.11 8.81
N ASN A 57 -6.96 -2.32 9.90
CA ASN A 57 -6.08 -1.18 10.05
C ASN A 57 -4.61 -1.59 10.09
N ALA A 58 -4.27 -2.64 10.85
CA ALA A 58 -2.91 -3.18 10.89
C ALA A 58 -2.45 -3.68 9.49
N MET A 59 -3.34 -4.38 8.77
CA MET A 59 -3.10 -4.78 7.39
C MET A 59 -2.83 -3.57 6.49
N TRP A 60 -3.63 -2.50 6.54
CA TRP A 60 -3.39 -1.30 5.73
C TRP A 60 -2.05 -0.62 6.02
N VAL A 61 -1.68 -0.48 7.29
CA VAL A 61 -0.42 0.14 7.68
C VAL A 61 0.77 -0.64 7.11
N THR A 62 0.74 -1.97 7.24
CA THR A 62 1.79 -2.84 6.69
C THR A 62 1.78 -2.84 5.16
N ALA A 63 0.60 -2.94 4.55
CA ALA A 63 0.42 -2.91 3.10
C ALA A 63 0.93 -1.60 2.47
N GLN A 64 0.78 -0.46 3.15
CA GLN A 64 1.34 0.80 2.67
C GLN A 64 2.86 0.73 2.51
N VAL A 65 3.55 0.14 3.49
CA VAL A 65 5.02 0.03 3.46
C VAL A 65 5.45 -1.01 2.43
N LEU A 66 4.77 -2.15 2.37
CA LEU A 66 5.08 -3.19 1.38
C LEU A 66 4.85 -2.69 -0.05
N GLY A 67 3.72 -2.05 -0.32
CA GLY A 67 3.43 -1.50 -1.64
C GLY A 67 4.33 -0.33 -2.05
N TYR A 68 4.89 0.40 -1.09
CA TYR A 68 5.92 1.39 -1.38
C TYR A 68 7.26 0.74 -1.76
N ASN A 69 7.64 -0.36 -1.13
CA ASN A 69 8.92 -1.03 -1.39
C ASN A 69 8.88 -2.02 -2.56
N ASP A 70 7.70 -2.51 -2.93
CA ASP A 70 7.51 -3.49 -4.00
C ASP A 70 6.47 -2.96 -5.01
N PRO A 71 6.90 -2.54 -6.22
CA PRO A 71 5.99 -2.03 -7.25
C PRO A 71 5.02 -3.10 -7.78
N ASN A 72 5.29 -4.39 -7.54
CA ASN A 72 4.47 -5.52 -7.97
C ASN A 72 3.50 -6.00 -6.87
N PHE A 73 3.44 -5.31 -5.73
CA PHE A 73 2.63 -5.71 -4.58
C PHE A 73 1.12 -5.75 -4.90
N ASP A 74 0.50 -6.90 -4.69
CA ASP A 74 -0.96 -7.05 -4.77
C ASP A 74 -1.59 -6.98 -3.36
N VAL A 75 -2.25 -5.85 -3.09
CA VAL A 75 -2.87 -5.62 -1.78
C VAL A 75 -4.06 -6.54 -1.50
N TYR A 76 -4.76 -7.04 -2.52
CA TYR A 76 -5.87 -7.97 -2.30
C TYR A 76 -5.34 -9.35 -1.94
N GLU A 77 -4.27 -9.79 -2.59
CA GLU A 77 -3.57 -11.03 -2.24
C GLU A 77 -3.03 -10.97 -0.79
N PHE A 78 -2.42 -9.84 -0.42
CA PHE A 78 -1.93 -9.61 0.95
C PHE A 78 -3.06 -9.56 1.99
N ALA A 79 -4.16 -8.87 1.68
CA ALA A 79 -5.32 -8.79 2.58
C ALA A 79 -5.96 -10.17 2.83
N GLU A 80 -6.08 -11.00 1.79
CA GLU A 80 -6.56 -12.38 1.91
C GLU A 80 -5.62 -13.23 2.78
N ALA A 81 -4.30 -13.10 2.57
CA ALA A 81 -3.30 -13.78 3.39
C ALA A 81 -3.38 -13.39 4.87
N CYS A 82 -3.68 -12.11 5.17
CA CYS A 82 -3.93 -11.59 6.52
C CYS A 82 -5.25 -12.09 7.14
N GLY A 83 -6.10 -12.79 6.37
CA GLY A 83 -7.45 -13.20 6.80
C GLY A 83 -8.45 -12.04 6.85
N VAL A 84 -8.27 -11.00 6.03
CA VAL A 84 -9.23 -9.91 5.86
C VAL A 84 -10.16 -10.23 4.69
N ASN A 85 -11.47 -9.97 4.86
CA ASN A 85 -12.44 -10.22 3.79
C ASN A 85 -12.27 -9.22 2.63
N THR A 86 -11.81 -9.74 1.49
CA THR A 86 -11.57 -8.98 0.25
C THR A 86 -12.80 -8.85 -0.64
N ARG A 87 -13.94 -9.44 -0.23
CA ARG A 87 -15.18 -9.44 -0.99
C ARG A 87 -16.25 -8.60 -0.31
N ASN A 88 -17.05 -7.91 -1.12
CA ASN A 88 -18.26 -7.23 -0.66
C ASN A 88 -19.45 -8.19 -0.62
N SER A 89 -20.60 -7.72 -0.11
CA SER A 89 -21.83 -8.52 -0.01
C SER A 89 -22.39 -9.02 -1.35
N ARG A 90 -21.94 -8.44 -2.47
CA ARG A 90 -22.32 -8.84 -3.84
C ARG A 90 -21.26 -9.74 -4.50
N GLY A 91 -20.24 -10.19 -3.76
CA GLY A 91 -19.16 -11.05 -4.27
C GLY A 91 -18.08 -10.31 -5.10
N GLY A 92 -18.25 -9.01 -5.32
CA GLY A 92 -17.24 -8.17 -5.97
C GLY A 92 -16.08 -7.83 -5.02
N LYS A 93 -15.02 -7.22 -5.55
CA LYS A 93 -13.91 -6.72 -4.72
C LYS A 93 -14.42 -5.68 -3.71
N ASN A 94 -13.94 -5.78 -2.48
CA ASN A 94 -14.19 -4.80 -1.45
C ASN A 94 -13.30 -3.58 -1.67
N GLY A 95 -13.86 -2.50 -2.23
CA GLY A 95 -13.14 -1.25 -2.48
C GLY A 95 -12.56 -0.59 -1.24
N GLY A 96 -13.03 -0.96 -0.03
CA GLY A 96 -12.43 -0.52 1.22
C GLY A 96 -10.96 -0.93 1.36
N ILE A 97 -10.57 -2.09 0.81
CA ILE A 97 -9.18 -2.57 0.88
C ILE A 97 -8.22 -1.57 0.22
N ASP A 98 -8.57 -1.05 -0.95
CA ASP A 98 -7.79 -0.02 -1.64
C ASP A 98 -7.91 1.35 -0.98
N ALA A 99 -9.12 1.72 -0.53
CA ALA A 99 -9.41 3.05 0.00
C ALA A 99 -8.63 3.39 1.29
N GLY A 100 -8.16 2.38 2.04
CA GLY A 100 -7.31 2.58 3.20
C GLY A 100 -5.85 2.88 2.89
N LEU A 101 -5.43 2.76 1.63
CA LEU A 101 -4.05 3.00 1.19
C LEU A 101 -3.90 4.41 0.65
N ARG A 102 -2.71 4.99 0.86
CA ARG A 102 -2.33 6.29 0.32
C ARG A 102 -1.65 6.07 -1.02
N LYS A 103 -2.46 6.11 -2.08
CA LYS A 103 -2.01 5.99 -3.47
C LYS A 103 -2.51 7.13 -4.35
N ASP A 104 -1.77 7.42 -5.40
CA ASP A 104 -2.26 8.31 -6.47
C ASP A 104 -3.21 7.55 -7.44
N ALA A 105 -3.76 8.27 -8.41
CA ALA A 105 -4.63 7.71 -9.45
C ALA A 105 -3.93 6.70 -10.37
N TYR A 106 -2.60 6.60 -10.29
CA TYR A 106 -1.75 5.74 -11.11
C TYR A 106 -1.16 4.57 -10.31
N GLY A 107 -1.64 4.33 -9.09
CA GLY A 107 -1.24 3.21 -8.24
C GLY A 107 0.06 3.41 -7.47
N ARG A 108 0.68 4.58 -7.53
CA ARG A 108 1.90 4.89 -6.76
C ARG A 108 1.58 5.03 -5.29
N PHE A 109 2.38 4.42 -4.42
CA PHE A 109 2.26 4.57 -2.98
C PHE A 109 3.00 5.83 -2.48
N MET A 110 2.42 6.54 -1.51
CA MET A 110 3.11 7.61 -0.79
C MET A 110 4.22 7.03 0.10
N ARG A 111 5.27 7.84 0.33
CA ARG A 111 6.39 7.49 1.21
C ARG A 111 5.89 7.20 2.63
N PRO A 112 6.28 6.06 3.26
CA PRO A 112 5.92 5.71 4.62
C PRO A 112 6.18 6.84 5.62
N GLY A 113 5.24 7.03 6.56
CA GLY A 113 5.32 8.09 7.57
C GLY A 113 5.04 9.51 7.05
N THR A 114 4.72 9.68 5.76
CA THR A 114 4.44 10.99 5.16
C THR A 114 3.15 10.99 4.32
N TRP A 115 2.80 12.17 3.83
CA TRP A 115 1.73 12.41 2.83
C TRP A 115 2.30 12.85 1.48
N LYS A 116 3.58 12.52 1.22
CA LYS A 116 4.30 12.92 0.02
C LYS A 116 4.66 11.69 -0.81
N PHE A 117 4.74 11.87 -2.12
CA PHE A 117 5.40 10.92 -3.00
C PHE A 117 6.88 11.27 -3.11
N ASP A 118 7.72 10.32 -3.53
CA ASP A 118 9.09 10.66 -3.88
C ASP A 118 9.11 11.49 -5.17
N ASP A 119 10.14 12.28 -5.37
CA ASP A 119 10.30 12.94 -6.66
C ASP A 119 10.84 11.91 -7.66
N GLU A 120 10.13 11.75 -8.79
CA GLU A 120 10.46 10.80 -9.85
C GLU A 120 10.16 11.43 -11.20
N PHE A 121 10.97 11.09 -12.19
CA PHE A 121 10.59 11.33 -13.57
C PHE A 121 9.62 10.27 -14.05
N VAL A 122 8.62 10.68 -14.83
CA VAL A 122 7.62 9.77 -15.41
C VAL A 122 7.51 9.95 -16.91
N THR A 123 7.31 8.84 -17.63
CA THR A 123 7.05 8.81 -19.07
C THR A 123 6.19 7.59 -19.41
N THR A 124 5.90 7.38 -20.68
CA THR A 124 5.32 6.13 -21.20
C THR A 124 6.17 5.63 -22.36
N ALA A 125 6.05 4.35 -22.71
CA ALA A 125 6.76 3.76 -23.85
C ALA A 125 6.48 4.46 -25.19
N THR A 126 5.37 5.19 -25.29
CA THR A 126 4.92 5.89 -26.50
C THR A 126 5.08 7.41 -26.42
N SER A 127 5.61 7.93 -25.31
CA SER A 127 5.84 9.37 -25.14
C SER A 127 7.18 9.73 -25.75
N ASP A 128 7.28 10.93 -26.33
CA ASP A 128 8.57 11.51 -26.72
C ASP A 128 9.25 12.24 -25.54
N PHE A 129 8.49 12.51 -24.46
CA PHE A 129 8.96 13.32 -23.33
C PHE A 129 8.84 12.60 -21.98
N TYR A 130 9.75 12.90 -21.06
CA TYR A 130 9.62 12.60 -19.64
C TYR A 130 9.29 13.87 -18.84
N HIS A 131 8.59 13.68 -17.72
CA HIS A 131 8.02 14.75 -16.90
C HIS A 131 8.51 14.65 -15.46
N ALA A 132 8.51 15.76 -14.72
CA ALA A 132 8.86 15.84 -13.28
C ALA A 132 7.94 15.03 -12.34
N GLY A 133 6.89 14.43 -12.88
CA GLY A 133 5.89 13.68 -12.15
C GLY A 133 4.54 13.67 -12.87
N THR A 134 3.59 12.92 -12.33
CA THR A 134 2.23 12.78 -12.87
C THR A 134 1.36 14.05 -12.69
N ASP A 135 1.90 15.06 -12.03
CA ASP A 135 1.24 16.34 -11.81
C ASP A 135 1.46 17.36 -12.93
N CYS A 136 2.34 17.06 -13.89
CA CYS A 136 2.51 17.88 -15.08
C CYS A 136 1.22 17.91 -15.91
N ASP A 137 0.71 19.10 -16.21
CA ASP A 137 -0.51 19.27 -17.02
C ASP A 137 -0.39 18.66 -18.42
N TRP A 138 0.79 18.74 -19.03
CA TRP A 138 1.04 18.16 -20.35
C TRP A 138 0.98 16.63 -20.31
N PHE A 139 1.56 16.02 -19.26
CA PHE A 139 1.45 14.59 -19.03
C PHE A 139 -0.02 14.17 -18.88
N ARG A 140 -0.77 14.84 -18.00
CA ARG A 140 -2.19 14.50 -17.74
C ARG A 140 -3.07 14.59 -18.99
N ARG A 141 -2.82 15.57 -19.87
CA ARG A 141 -3.56 15.74 -21.13
C ARG A 141 -3.20 14.69 -22.18
N GLY A 142 -1.92 14.31 -22.23
CA GLY A 142 -1.36 13.38 -23.21
C GLY A 142 -1.54 11.90 -22.82
N TYR A 143 -1.61 11.60 -21.52
CA TYR A 143 -1.68 10.22 -21.03
C TYR A 143 -2.95 9.51 -21.51
N ARG A 144 -2.79 8.32 -22.09
CA ARG A 144 -3.87 7.47 -22.63
C ARG A 144 -4.01 6.13 -21.91
N GLY A 145 -3.54 6.03 -20.66
CA GLY A 145 -3.65 4.78 -19.88
C GLY A 145 -2.61 3.72 -20.23
N GLY A 146 -1.51 4.10 -20.90
CA GLY A 146 -0.39 3.19 -21.17
C GLY A 146 0.44 2.91 -19.92
N GLU A 147 1.38 1.96 -20.00
CA GLU A 147 2.29 1.69 -18.90
C GLU A 147 3.12 2.93 -18.53
N LEU A 148 3.16 3.23 -17.24
CA LEU A 148 3.90 4.33 -16.66
C LEU A 148 5.32 3.87 -16.32
N LEU A 149 6.29 4.42 -17.04
CA LEU A 149 7.70 4.22 -16.76
C LEU A 149 8.15 5.29 -15.77
N ARG A 150 8.90 4.88 -14.75
CA ARG A 150 9.32 5.73 -13.62
C ARG A 150 10.83 5.67 -13.46
N PHE A 151 11.45 6.83 -13.30
CA PHE A 151 12.89 6.95 -13.09
C PHE A 151 13.15 7.80 -11.83
N PRO A 152 14.14 7.44 -11.00
CA PRO A 152 14.60 8.28 -9.91
C PRO A 152 15.08 9.64 -10.44
N THR A 153 14.90 10.71 -9.66
CA THR A 153 15.36 12.06 -10.04
C THR A 153 16.89 12.22 -10.02
N ASP A 154 17.58 11.39 -9.25
CA ASP A 154 19.04 11.26 -9.21
C ASP A 154 19.58 10.22 -10.21
N GLY A 155 18.69 9.55 -10.94
CA GLY A 155 19.02 8.55 -11.96
C GLY A 155 19.09 9.14 -13.37
N GLU A 156 19.60 8.34 -14.30
CA GLU A 156 19.59 8.67 -15.73
C GLU A 156 18.26 8.23 -16.37
N VAL A 157 17.59 9.17 -17.03
CA VAL A 157 16.48 8.85 -17.93
C VAL A 157 17.07 8.48 -19.30
N PRO A 158 16.72 7.34 -19.92
CA PRO A 158 17.26 6.96 -21.21
C PRO A 158 17.06 8.05 -22.27
N THR A 159 18.08 8.24 -23.11
CA THR A 159 18.21 9.36 -24.06
C THR A 159 17.15 9.41 -25.16
N GLN A 160 16.34 8.35 -25.30
CA GLN A 160 15.22 8.31 -26.23
C GLN A 160 14.04 9.21 -25.83
N TRP A 161 13.99 9.67 -24.56
CA TRP A 161 12.98 10.61 -24.09
C TRP A 161 13.61 11.99 -23.86
N GLU A 162 12.98 13.02 -24.41
CA GLU A 162 13.36 14.40 -24.17
C GLU A 162 12.75 14.93 -22.86
N ARG A 163 13.38 15.93 -22.25
CA ARG A 163 12.80 16.58 -21.07
C ARG A 163 11.57 17.39 -21.46
N CYS A 164 10.50 17.30 -20.68
CA CYS A 164 9.33 18.15 -20.90
C CYS A 164 9.66 19.61 -20.55
N GLY A 165 9.71 20.49 -21.56
CA GLY A 165 10.04 21.92 -21.37
C GLY A 165 9.07 22.70 -20.47
N HIS A 166 7.91 22.14 -20.14
CA HIS A 166 6.94 22.78 -19.24
C HIS A 166 7.24 22.54 -17.75
N CYS A 167 7.55 21.31 -17.37
CA CYS A 167 7.82 20.95 -15.97
C CYS A 167 9.31 20.77 -15.65
N LEU A 168 10.16 20.71 -16.67
CA LEU A 168 11.62 20.59 -16.59
C LEU A 168 12.26 21.63 -17.51
N PRO A 169 12.12 22.94 -17.21
CA PRO A 169 12.75 23.98 -18.01
C PRO A 169 14.27 23.85 -17.97
N SER A 170 14.95 24.27 -19.04
CA SER A 170 16.41 24.44 -19.03
C SER A 170 16.82 25.30 -17.84
N GLU A 171 17.85 24.89 -17.10
CA GLU A 171 18.61 25.86 -16.32
C GLU A 171 19.18 26.89 -17.31
N SER A 172 18.85 28.15 -17.08
CA SER A 172 19.24 29.31 -17.89
C SER A 172 20.63 29.80 -17.52
#